data_AF-A0A3N5FRX6-F1
#
_entry.id   AF-A0A3N5FRX6-F1
#
_cell.length_a   1.000
_cell.length_b   1.000
_cell.length_c   1.000
_cell.angle_alpha   90.00
_cell.angle_beta   90.00
_cell.angle_gamma   90.00
#
_symmetry.space_group_name_H-M   'P 1'
#
loop_
_entity.id
_entity.type
_entity.pdbx_description
1 polymer ?
#
loop_
_entity_poly.entity_id
_entity_poly.type
_entity_poly.pdbx_seq_one_letter_code
_entity_poly.pdbx_strand_id
1 'polypeptide(L)'
;MSPPLYVLLDGDRVGEKIDGHYLRNDVHDLYLFARELDDAVARLAASIREIGGTIYLAGGDNVLGTVEDLNAFLAVFDTSRPRLPVPFSVGIGEDPRQAHLALRVAKANGFGTVVRAEGVDGGLRFARRTDDGRWVDA
;
A
#
# COMPACT_ATOMS: atom_id res chain seq x y z
N MET A 1 12.17 -19.00 -12.67
CA MET A 1 11.18 -18.23 -11.90
C MET A 1 11.59 -16.77 -11.98
N SER A 2 10.66 -15.86 -12.21
CA SER A 2 10.94 -14.42 -12.13
C SER A 2 11.27 -14.05 -10.67
N PRO A 3 12.13 -13.05 -10.44
CA PRO A 3 12.39 -12.56 -9.09
C PRO A 3 11.08 -12.02 -8.47
N PRO A 4 10.92 -12.13 -7.14
CA PRO A 4 9.75 -11.56 -6.48
C PRO A 4 9.74 -10.03 -6.59
N LEU A 5 8.55 -9.45 -6.64
CA LEU A 5 8.37 -8.00 -6.66
C LEU A 5 8.19 -7.49 -5.23
N TYR A 6 8.77 -6.33 -4.95
CA TYR A 6 8.52 -5.60 -3.71
C TYR A 6 7.21 -4.85 -3.80
N VAL A 7 6.41 -4.95 -2.73
CA VAL A 7 5.18 -4.17 -2.53
C VAL A 7 5.34 -3.34 -1.27
N LEU A 8 5.15 -2.03 -1.39
CA LEU A 8 5.15 -1.10 -0.28
C LEU A 8 3.78 -0.42 -0.22
N LEU A 9 3.07 -0.63 0.89
CA LEU A 9 1.77 -0.06 1.17
C LEU A 9 1.91 0.98 2.27
N ASP A 10 1.19 2.10 2.15
CA ASP A 10 1.15 3.15 3.16
C ASP A 10 -0.26 3.75 3.27
N GLY A 11 -0.77 3.83 4.49
CA GLY A 11 -2.06 4.45 4.80
C GLY A 11 -2.06 5.93 4.42
N ASP A 12 -3.13 6.38 3.77
CA ASP A 12 -3.24 7.75 3.30
C ASP A 12 -3.89 8.64 4.35
N ARG A 13 -3.24 9.79 4.61
CA ARG A 13 -3.75 10.85 5.51
C ARG A 13 -4.00 10.37 6.94
N VAL A 14 -3.26 9.34 7.39
CA VAL A 14 -3.32 8.82 8.77
C VAL A 14 -2.99 9.90 9.78
N GLY A 15 -1.90 10.66 9.54
CA GLY A 15 -1.53 11.80 10.39
C GLY A 15 -2.64 12.84 10.50
N GLU A 16 -3.28 13.20 9.39
CA GLU A 16 -4.39 14.16 9.41
C GLU A 16 -5.61 13.66 10.19
N LYS A 17 -5.91 12.36 10.13
CA LYS A 17 -6.96 11.76 10.95
C LYS A 17 -6.62 11.85 12.44
N ILE A 18 -5.39 11.50 12.81
CA ILE A 18 -4.88 11.57 14.17
C ILE A 18 -4.95 13.01 14.70
N ASP A 19 -4.45 13.98 13.93
CA ASP A 19 -4.51 15.41 14.26
C ASP A 19 -5.96 15.87 14.48
N GLY A 20 -6.89 15.38 13.66
CA GLY A 20 -8.31 15.64 13.83
C GLY A 20 -8.84 15.21 15.20
N HIS A 21 -8.43 14.05 15.72
CA HIS A 21 -8.81 13.61 17.07
C HIS A 21 -8.15 14.46 18.16
N TYR A 22 -6.88 14.85 18.01
CA TYR A 22 -6.21 15.75 18.95
C TYR A 22 -6.92 17.09 19.06
N LEU A 23 -7.28 17.71 17.93
CA LEU A 23 -7.96 19.00 17.88
C LEU A 23 -9.37 18.96 18.50
N ARG A 24 -10.02 17.79 18.50
CA ARG A 24 -11.32 17.57 19.17
C ARG A 24 -11.18 17.13 20.62
N ASN A 25 -9.96 16.95 21.12
CA ASN A 25 -9.69 16.35 22.44
C ASN A 25 -10.39 14.99 22.62
N ASP A 26 -10.40 14.18 21.56
CA ASP A 26 -11.18 12.95 21.46
C ASP A 26 -10.28 11.71 21.47
N VAL A 27 -9.77 11.40 22.66
CA VAL A 27 -8.83 10.29 22.88
C VAL A 27 -9.53 8.92 22.72
N HIS A 28 -10.84 8.85 22.94
CA HIS A 28 -11.58 7.60 22.80
C HIS A 28 -11.66 7.17 21.34
N ASP A 29 -12.09 8.05 20.44
CA ASP A 29 -12.17 7.70 19.02
C ASP A 29 -10.77 7.57 18.40
N LEU A 30 -9.77 8.30 18.91
CA LEU A 30 -8.37 8.08 18.53
C LEU A 30 -7.92 6.64 18.84
N TYR A 31 -8.24 6.15 20.04
CA TYR A 31 -7.90 4.79 20.44
C TYR A 31 -8.58 3.76 19.52
N LEU A 32 -9.87 3.93 19.24
CA LEU A 32 -10.60 3.04 18.32
C LEU A 32 -9.99 3.07 16.92
N PHE A 33 -9.71 4.24 16.37
CA PHE A 33 -9.07 4.41 15.07
C PHE A 33 -7.69 3.74 15.01
N ALA A 34 -6.85 3.94 16.03
CA ALA A 34 -5.52 3.34 16.10
C ALA A 34 -5.60 1.79 16.12
N ARG A 35 -6.55 1.22 16.88
CA ARG A 35 -6.81 -0.22 16.90
C ARG A 35 -7.26 -0.75 15.55
N GLU A 36 -8.17 -0.05 14.87
CA GLU A 36 -8.62 -0.44 13.52
C GLU A 36 -7.48 -0.40 12.50
N LEU A 37 -6.59 0.59 12.60
CA LEU A 37 -5.42 0.72 11.74
C LEU A 37 -4.41 -0.40 11.97
N ASP A 38 -4.07 -0.70 13.23
CA ASP A 38 -3.21 -1.81 13.61
C ASP A 38 -3.75 -3.14 13.06
N ASP A 39 -5.05 -3.38 13.26
CA ASP A 39 -5.71 -4.59 12.77
C ASP A 39 -5.73 -4.63 11.23
N ALA A 40 -5.86 -3.49 10.55
CA ALA A 40 -5.81 -3.40 9.09
C ALA A 40 -4.42 -3.73 8.53
N VAL A 41 -3.36 -3.17 9.13
CA VAL A 41 -1.97 -3.45 8.76
C VAL A 41 -1.63 -4.92 9.01
N ALA A 42 -2.06 -5.48 10.15
CA ALA A 42 -1.90 -6.90 10.44
C ALA A 42 -2.60 -7.79 9.41
N ARG A 43 -3.84 -7.45 9.02
CA ARG A 43 -4.58 -8.18 7.98
C ARG A 43 -3.90 -8.12 6.62
N LEU A 44 -3.48 -6.94 6.16
CA LEU A 44 -2.76 -6.78 4.88
C LEU A 44 -1.48 -7.62 4.85
N ALA A 45 -0.71 -7.59 5.95
CA ALA A 45 0.50 -8.41 6.08
C ALA A 45 0.19 -9.92 6.10
N ALA A 46 -0.90 -10.33 6.74
CA ALA A 46 -1.35 -11.73 6.73
C ALA A 46 -1.75 -12.19 5.33
N SER A 47 -2.54 -11.40 4.59
CA SER A 47 -2.98 -11.78 3.25
C SER A 47 -1.82 -11.90 2.25
N ILE A 48 -0.77 -11.07 2.39
CA ILE A 48 0.46 -11.23 1.60
C ILE A 48 1.16 -12.55 1.93
N ARG A 49 1.23 -12.96 3.20
CA ARG A 49 1.81 -14.26 3.59
C ARG A 49 0.98 -15.44 3.09
N GLU A 50 -0.35 -15.32 3.09
CA GLU A 50 -1.26 -16.37 2.61
C GLU A 50 -1.06 -16.69 1.12
N ILE A 51 -0.70 -15.70 0.31
CA ILE A 51 -0.35 -15.89 -1.11
C ILE A 51 1.13 -16.24 -1.33
N GLY A 52 1.86 -16.63 -0.28
CA GLY A 52 3.27 -17.04 -0.35
C GLY A 52 4.29 -15.89 -0.33
N GLY A 53 3.85 -14.65 -0.05
CA GLY A 53 4.74 -13.51 0.06
C GLY A 53 5.53 -13.45 1.37
N THR A 54 6.60 -12.66 1.38
CA THR A 54 7.40 -12.39 2.59
C THR A 54 7.10 -10.99 3.11
N ILE A 55 7.05 -10.82 4.43
CA ILE A 55 6.88 -9.51 5.08
C ILE A 55 8.19 -9.09 5.75
N TYR A 56 8.68 -7.90 5.40
CA TYR A 56 9.86 -7.28 6.00
C TYR A 56 9.49 -6.21 7.04
N LEU A 57 8.39 -5.49 6.80
CA LEU A 57 7.85 -4.47 7.70
C LEU A 57 6.33 -4.54 7.71
N ALA A 58 5.73 -4.46 8.90
CA ALA A 58 4.31 -4.23 9.08
C ALA A 58 4.12 -3.50 10.41
N GLY A 59 3.86 -2.19 10.36
CA GLY A 59 3.74 -1.37 11.56
C GLY A 59 3.39 0.08 11.27
N GLY A 60 2.73 0.73 12.23
CA GLY A 60 2.10 2.03 12.00
C GLY A 60 1.02 1.89 10.93
N ASP A 61 1.22 2.58 9.81
CA ASP A 61 0.39 2.53 8.61
C ASP A 61 1.13 1.93 7.40
N ASN A 62 2.31 1.34 7.61
CA ASN A 62 3.19 0.85 6.55
C ASN A 62 3.26 -0.69 6.50
N VAL A 63 3.28 -1.24 5.27
CA VAL A 63 3.61 -2.65 5.01
C VAL A 63 4.62 -2.75 3.87
N LEU A 64 5.77 -3.39 4.11
CA LEU A 64 6.74 -3.75 3.08
C LEU A 64 6.88 -5.26 3.01
N GLY A 65 6.72 -5.81 1.82
CA GLY A 65 6.87 -7.22 1.56
C GLY A 65 7.31 -7.53 0.15
N THR A 66 7.39 -8.81 -0.16
CA THR A 66 7.58 -9.33 -1.51
C THR A 66 6.46 -10.29 -1.88
N VAL A 67 6.12 -10.33 -3.16
CA VAL A 67 5.14 -11.25 -3.74
C VAL A 67 5.70 -11.87 -5.02
N GLU A 68 5.41 -13.14 -5.25
CA GLU A 68 5.75 -13.83 -6.50
C GLU A 68 4.66 -13.66 -7.56
N ASP A 69 3.40 -13.70 -7.15
CA ASP A 69 2.24 -13.48 -8.01
C ASP A 69 1.60 -12.11 -7.73
N LEU A 70 1.92 -11.14 -8.59
CA LEU A 70 1.37 -9.80 -8.51
C LEU A 70 -0.16 -9.78 -8.70
N ASN A 71 -0.71 -10.65 -9.55
CA ASN A 71 -2.16 -10.66 -9.79
C ASN A 71 -2.91 -11.20 -8.57
N ALA A 72 -2.38 -12.23 -7.91
CA ALA A 72 -2.92 -12.72 -6.64
C ALA A 72 -2.89 -11.63 -5.57
N PHE A 73 -1.78 -10.90 -5.44
CA PHE A 73 -1.68 -9.75 -4.54
C PHE A 73 -2.74 -8.69 -4.84
N LEU A 74 -2.89 -8.28 -6.11
CA LEU A 74 -3.85 -7.25 -6.49
C LEU A 74 -5.30 -7.69 -6.20
N ALA A 75 -5.65 -8.95 -6.45
CA ALA A 75 -6.98 -9.47 -6.14
C ALA A 75 -7.27 -9.46 -4.63
N VAL A 76 -6.31 -9.86 -3.83
CA VAL A 76 -6.39 -9.81 -2.36
C VAL A 76 -6.48 -8.37 -1.85
N PHE A 77 -5.69 -7.46 -2.42
CA PHE A 77 -5.73 -6.04 -2.06
C PHE A 77 -7.09 -5.41 -2.40
N ASP A 78 -7.58 -5.62 -3.62
CA ASP A 78 -8.86 -5.08 -4.09
C ASP A 78 -10.04 -5.55 -3.23
N THR A 79 -10.04 -6.81 -2.81
CA THR A 79 -11.09 -7.36 -1.92
C THR A 79 -10.98 -6.85 -0.48
N SER A 80 -9.78 -6.47 -0.04
CA SER A 80 -9.54 -5.93 1.30
C SER A 80 -9.83 -4.43 1.40
N ARG A 81 -9.61 -3.69 0.31
CA ARG A 81 -9.65 -2.22 0.25
C ARG A 81 -10.94 -1.59 0.81
N PRO A 82 -12.15 -2.10 0.57
CA PRO A 82 -13.38 -1.51 1.11
C PRO A 82 -13.50 -1.59 2.64
N ARG A 83 -12.69 -2.43 3.31
CA ARG A 83 -12.74 -2.67 4.75
C ARG A 83 -11.60 -1.99 5.51
N LEU A 84 -10.77 -1.20 4.82
CA LEU A 84 -9.65 -0.49 5.45
C LEU A 84 -10.17 0.81 6.10
N PRO A 85 -9.66 1.18 7.28
CA PRO A 85 -10.08 2.40 7.99
C PRO A 85 -9.62 3.68 7.27
N VAL A 86 -8.64 3.58 6.37
CA VAL A 86 -8.17 4.64 5.46
C VAL A 86 -7.88 4.05 4.09
N PRO A 87 -7.83 4.86 3.03
CA PRO A 87 -7.23 4.43 1.76
C PRO A 87 -5.77 4.05 2.00
N PHE A 88 -5.28 3.03 1.29
CA PHE A 88 -3.87 2.68 1.24
C PHE A 88 -3.38 2.89 -0.19
N SER A 89 -2.28 3.62 -0.34
CA SER A 89 -1.56 3.69 -1.60
C SER A 89 -0.51 2.58 -1.67
N VAL A 90 -0.23 2.08 -2.87
CA VAL A 90 0.69 0.96 -3.08
C VAL A 90 1.72 1.30 -4.15
N GLY A 91 2.99 1.10 -3.82
CA GLY A 91 4.10 1.12 -4.76
C GLY A 91 4.65 -0.29 -5.01
N ILE A 92 4.88 -0.62 -6.27
CA ILE A 92 5.42 -1.92 -6.70
C ILE A 92 6.74 -1.70 -7.45
N GLY A 93 7.73 -2.54 -7.23
CA GLY A 93 8.99 -2.49 -7.98
C GLY A 93 9.85 -3.75 -7.82
N GLU A 94 10.93 -3.83 -8.58
CA GLU A 94 11.90 -4.94 -8.54
C GLU A 94 12.86 -4.83 -7.35
N ASP A 95 12.97 -3.64 -6.75
CA ASP A 95 13.74 -3.37 -5.54
C ASP A 95 12.94 -2.44 -4.59
N PRO A 96 13.31 -2.35 -3.29
CA PRO A 96 12.63 -1.47 -2.34
C PRO A 96 12.64 0.02 -2.74
N ARG A 97 13.67 0.48 -3.47
CA ARG A 97 13.77 1.87 -3.94
C ARG A 97 12.75 2.15 -5.04
N GLN A 98 12.57 1.24 -6.00
CA GLN A 98 11.55 1.34 -7.03
C GLN A 98 10.15 1.32 -6.42
N ALA A 99 9.87 0.40 -5.48
CA ALA A 99 8.61 0.36 -4.76
C ALA A 99 8.34 1.65 -3.98
N HIS A 100 9.37 2.21 -3.32
CA HIS A 100 9.26 3.50 -2.64
C HIS A 100 8.92 4.64 -3.59
N LEU A 101 9.64 4.77 -4.71
CA LEU A 101 9.37 5.81 -5.72
C LEU A 101 7.97 5.67 -6.31
N ALA A 102 7.55 4.44 -6.64
CA ALA A 102 6.20 4.16 -7.12
C ALA A 102 5.14 4.57 -6.09
N LEU A 103 5.35 4.30 -4.79
CA LEU A 103 4.43 4.72 -3.74
C LEU A 103 4.32 6.26 -3.66
N ARG A 104 5.42 7.00 -3.84
CA ARG A 104 5.39 8.47 -3.89
C ARG A 104 4.53 8.97 -5.06
N VAL A 105 4.67 8.35 -6.22
CA VAL A 105 3.83 8.64 -7.40
C VAL A 105 2.36 8.28 -7.14
N ALA A 106 2.09 7.15 -6.47
CA ALA A 106 0.74 6.73 -6.11
C ALA A 106 0.02 7.78 -5.22
N LYS A 107 0.72 8.30 -4.22
CA LYS A 107 0.20 9.35 -3.33
C LYS A 107 0.01 10.69 -4.03
N ALA A 108 0.93 11.06 -4.92
CA ALA A 108 0.79 12.27 -5.74
C ALA A 108 -0.44 12.21 -6.68
N ASN A 109 -0.86 10.99 -7.06
CA ASN A 109 -1.98 10.72 -7.96
C ASN A 109 -3.35 10.55 -7.26
N GLY A 110 -3.51 11.08 -6.04
CA GLY A 110 -4.82 11.23 -5.40
C GLY A 110 -5.16 10.20 -4.32
N PHE A 111 -4.16 9.49 -3.78
CA PHE A 111 -4.31 8.49 -2.71
C PHE A 111 -5.15 7.26 -3.09
N GLY A 112 -4.99 6.18 -2.32
CA GLY A 112 -5.64 4.90 -2.57
C GLY A 112 -5.25 4.25 -3.90
N THR A 113 -4.20 4.72 -4.57
CA THR A 113 -3.85 4.22 -5.91
C THR A 113 -2.73 3.18 -5.83
N VAL A 114 -2.66 2.34 -6.86
CA VAL A 114 -1.57 1.37 -7.03
C VAL A 114 -0.73 1.82 -8.21
N VAL A 115 0.58 1.96 -7.99
CA VAL A 115 1.55 2.32 -9.03
C VAL A 115 2.66 1.28 -9.04
N ARG A 116 3.11 0.91 -10.23
CA ARG A 116 4.31 0.09 -10.43
C ARG A 116 5.40 0.89 -11.14
N ALA A 117 6.63 0.67 -10.73
CA ALA A 117 7.82 1.16 -11.41
C ALA A 117 8.44 0.06 -12.26
N GLU A 118 8.91 0.41 -13.45
CA GLU A 118 9.63 -0.47 -14.37
C GLU A 118 10.93 0.21 -14.79
N GLY A 119 12.03 -0.55 -14.80
CA GLY A 119 13.30 -0.10 -15.37
C GLY A 119 13.18 0.11 -16.87
N VAL A 120 13.62 1.28 -17.35
CA VAL A 120 13.72 1.59 -18.79
C VAL A 120 15.09 2.19 -19.08
N ASP A 121 15.50 2.23 -20.34
CA ASP A 121 16.78 2.83 -20.74
C ASP A 121 16.86 4.29 -20.26
N GLY A 122 17.79 4.54 -19.34
CA GLY A 122 18.04 5.87 -18.77
C GLY A 122 17.12 6.28 -17.60
N GLY A 123 16.26 5.41 -17.06
CA GLY A 123 15.42 5.79 -15.91
C GLY A 123 14.37 4.76 -15.46
N LEU A 124 13.27 5.28 -14.91
CA LEU A 124 12.10 4.51 -14.48
C LEU A 124 10.85 5.02 -15.19
N ARG A 125 9.99 4.10 -15.60
CA ARG A 125 8.62 4.37 -16.03
C ARG A 125 7.67 4.00 -14.90
N PHE A 126 6.63 4.81 -14.69
CA PHE A 126 5.59 4.55 -13.70
C PHE A 126 4.26 4.29 -14.41
N ALA A 127 3.58 3.22 -14.01
CA ALA A 127 2.24 2.93 -14.48
C ALA A 127 1.28 2.82 -13.29
N ARG A 128 0.16 3.54 -13.36
CA ARG A 128 -0.92 3.51 -12.38
C ARG A 128 -1.95 2.48 -12.79
N ARG A 129 -2.45 1.72 -11.83
CA ARG A 129 -3.60 0.83 -12.03
C ARG A 129 -4.90 1.61 -11.90
N THR A 130 -5.77 1.47 -12.89
CA THR A 130 -7.14 2.01 -12.90
C THR A 130 -8.09 1.06 -12.17
N ASP A 131 -9.29 1.54 -11.81
CA ASP A 131 -10.27 0.75 -11.05
C ASP A 131 -10.82 -0.46 -11.84
N ASP A 132 -10.76 -0.41 -13.18
CA ASP A 132 -11.07 -1.54 -14.07
C ASP A 132 -9.88 -2.49 -14.30
N GLY A 133 -8.78 -2.30 -13.56
CA GLY A 133 -7.62 -3.19 -13.53
C GLY A 133 -6.58 -2.98 -14.63
N ARG A 134 -6.74 -1.96 -15.49
CA ARG A 134 -5.76 -1.62 -16.54
C ARG A 134 -4.58 -0.83 -15.97
N TRP A 135 -3.45 -0.87 -16.65
CA TRP A 135 -2.28 -0.04 -16.35
C TRP A 135 -2.19 1.11 -17.34
N VAL A 136 -2.06 2.34 -16.84
CA VAL A 136 -1.90 3.57 -17.62
C VAL A 136 -0.67 4.33 -17.14
N ASP A 137 -0.06 5.17 -17.97
CA ASP A 137 1.06 6.01 -17.53
C ASP A 137 0.63 6.91 -16.36
N ALA A 138 1.47 6.95 -15.32
CA ALA A 138 1.21 7.62 -14.04
C ALA A 138 1.81 9.03 -13.95
#